data_AF-A0A485LER5-F1
#
_entry.id   AF-A0A485LER5-F1
#
_cell.length_a   1.000
_cell.length_b   1.000
_cell.length_c   1.000
_cell.angle_alpha   90.00
_cell.angle_beta   90.00
_cell.angle_gamma   90.00
#
_symmetry.space_group_name_H-M   'P 1'
#
loop_
_entity.id
_entity.type
_entity.pdbx_description
1 polymer ?
#
loop_
_entity_poly.entity_id
_entity_poly.type
_entity_poly.pdbx_seq_one_letter_code
_entity_poly.pdbx_strand_id
1 'polypeptide(L)'
;MPTMTPSSWLALPSDVFLKILQHVDDAETLFYLLDTRGDDRRGPVEQHLWQLGQVMPRATLWPVLHLDVRHRLRLKSLSLLGHVEETMPVFGHILVNSCSGLSSSHPLVGSNVARLSLHDTENDDTDDYEDGMLVLLQTLPRTNVNTLDLSDRFMMITNLSKFGPALAGTHGLETLVLKSSHLTEACTIDLAQILKAHLTLRHLHVLLEGS
;
A
#
# COMPACT_ATOMS: atom_id res chain seq x y z
N MET A 1 -36.27 21.25 -29.88
CA MET A 1 -34.96 20.59 -29.68
C MET A 1 -35.11 19.60 -28.54
N PRO A 2 -34.84 18.29 -28.74
CA PRO A 2 -34.89 17.32 -27.67
C PRO A 2 -33.71 17.56 -26.72
N THR A 3 -34.01 17.83 -25.45
CA THR A 3 -33.02 17.84 -24.38
C THR A 3 -32.51 16.41 -24.21
N MET A 4 -31.32 16.10 -24.72
CA MET A 4 -30.61 14.87 -24.36
C MET A 4 -30.46 14.90 -22.84
N THR A 5 -31.16 14.00 -22.16
CA THR A 5 -30.98 13.80 -20.73
C THR A 5 -29.52 13.38 -20.51
N PRO A 6 -28.77 14.09 -19.64
CA PRO A 6 -27.39 13.73 -19.37
C PRO A 6 -27.33 12.28 -18.89
N SER A 7 -26.34 11.55 -19.42
CA SER A 7 -26.15 10.11 -19.32
C SER A 7 -26.44 9.56 -17.91
N SER A 8 -27.25 8.50 -17.83
CA SER A 8 -27.72 7.80 -16.62
C SER A 8 -26.65 7.45 -15.57
N TRP A 9 -25.37 7.46 -15.96
CA TRP A 9 -24.23 7.12 -15.11
C TRP A 9 -23.99 8.14 -14.00
N LEU A 10 -24.38 9.40 -14.24
CA LEU A 10 -24.21 10.50 -13.27
C LEU A 10 -25.20 10.44 -12.10
N ALA A 11 -26.13 9.47 -12.08
CA ALA A 11 -27.13 9.30 -11.04
C ALA A 11 -26.82 8.12 -10.11
N LEU A 12 -25.71 7.40 -10.32
CA LEU A 12 -25.35 6.25 -9.50
C LEU A 12 -24.95 6.70 -8.08
N PRO A 13 -25.47 6.04 -7.03
CA PRO A 13 -24.94 6.17 -5.68
C PRO A 13 -23.43 5.92 -5.63
N SER A 14 -22.71 6.64 -4.77
CA SER A 14 -21.24 6.59 -4.71
C SER A 14 -20.68 5.20 -4.39
N ASP A 15 -21.34 4.44 -3.53
CA ASP A 15 -20.93 3.07 -3.20
C ASP A 15 -21.02 2.12 -4.40
N VAL A 16 -22.07 2.28 -5.23
CA VAL A 16 -22.22 1.51 -6.48
C VAL A 16 -21.17 1.94 -7.49
N PHE A 17 -20.93 3.24 -7.61
CA PHE A 17 -19.92 3.77 -8.52
C PHE A 17 -18.50 3.31 -8.16
N LEU A 18 -18.13 3.35 -6.88
CA LEU A 18 -16.84 2.84 -6.40
C LEU A 18 -16.65 1.35 -6.72
N LYS A 19 -17.70 0.53 -6.58
CA LYS A 19 -17.64 -0.88 -6.97
C LYS A 19 -17.40 -1.06 -8.47
N ILE A 20 -18.00 -0.20 -9.30
CA ILE A 20 -17.73 -0.22 -10.75
C ILE A 20 -16.28 0.19 -11.02
N LEU A 21 -15.78 1.23 -10.35
CA LEU A 21 -14.38 1.67 -10.49
C LEU A 21 -13.40 0.56 -10.11
N GLN A 22 -13.68 -0.23 -9.08
CA GLN A 22 -12.87 -1.39 -8.66
C GLN A 22 -12.74 -2.49 -9.75
N HIS A 23 -13.58 -2.46 -10.79
CA HIS A 23 -13.50 -3.37 -11.93
C HIS A 23 -12.84 -2.75 -13.18
N VAL A 24 -12.38 -1.49 -13.08
CA VAL A 24 -11.61 -0.85 -14.14
C VAL A 24 -10.13 -1.17 -13.92
N ASP A 25 -9.44 -1.67 -14.93
CA ASP A 25 -8.03 -2.06 -14.79
C ASP A 25 -7.06 -0.89 -15.09
N ASP A 26 -7.45 0.05 -15.95
CA ASP A 26 -6.59 1.14 -16.40
C ASP A 26 -6.91 2.48 -15.72
N ALA A 27 -5.85 3.19 -15.33
CA ALA A 27 -5.98 4.47 -14.65
C ALA A 27 -6.66 5.54 -15.52
N GLU A 28 -6.39 5.59 -16.83
CA GLU A 28 -6.97 6.61 -17.71
C GLU A 28 -8.49 6.54 -17.75
N THR A 29 -9.05 5.34 -17.94
CA THR A 29 -10.50 5.11 -17.93
C THR A 29 -11.10 5.47 -16.58
N LEU A 30 -10.47 5.08 -15.47
CA LEU A 30 -10.97 5.44 -14.15
C LEU A 30 -11.02 6.95 -13.95
N PHE A 31 -9.93 7.66 -14.25
CA PHE A 31 -9.89 9.12 -14.05
C PHE A 31 -10.79 9.85 -15.04
N TYR A 32 -10.98 9.34 -16.26
CA TYR A 32 -12.01 9.84 -17.17
C TYR A 32 -13.42 9.67 -16.61
N LEU A 33 -13.72 8.55 -15.95
CA LEU A 33 -14.99 8.35 -15.25
C LEU A 33 -15.15 9.33 -14.07
N LEU A 34 -14.09 9.61 -13.32
CA LEU A 34 -14.11 10.63 -12.25
C LEU A 34 -14.29 12.06 -12.80
N ASP A 35 -13.65 12.38 -13.92
CA ASP A 35 -13.77 13.68 -14.60
C ASP A 35 -15.19 13.89 -15.12
N THR A 36 -15.77 12.87 -15.77
CA THR A 36 -17.14 12.93 -16.31
C THR A 36 -18.20 13.01 -15.21
N ARG A 37 -17.94 12.48 -14.01
CA ARG A 37 -18.87 12.53 -12.87
C ARG A 37 -19.13 13.96 -12.36
N GLY A 38 -18.14 14.84 -12.50
CA GLY A 38 -18.20 16.25 -12.07
C GLY A 38 -18.14 16.46 -10.55
N ASP A 39 -17.65 17.61 -10.12
CA ASP A 39 -17.32 17.90 -8.71
C ASP A 39 -18.52 17.78 -7.76
N ASP A 40 -19.70 18.26 -8.17
CA ASP A 40 -20.90 18.32 -7.31
C ASP A 40 -21.50 16.94 -6.97
N ARG A 41 -21.03 15.87 -7.62
CA ARG A 41 -21.60 14.51 -7.49
C ARG A 41 -20.60 13.48 -7.02
N ARG A 42 -19.33 13.87 -6.81
CA ARG A 42 -18.34 12.96 -6.27
C ARG A 42 -18.64 12.68 -4.81
N GLY A 43 -18.62 11.40 -4.44
CA GLY A 43 -18.56 11.00 -3.04
C GLY A 43 -17.24 11.45 -2.41
N PRO A 44 -17.11 11.45 -1.07
CA PRO A 44 -15.89 11.87 -0.38
C PRO A 44 -14.65 11.17 -0.94
N VAL A 45 -14.68 9.83 -0.98
CA VAL A 45 -13.57 9.00 -1.46
C VAL A 45 -13.22 9.28 -2.93
N GLU A 46 -14.24 9.43 -3.79
CA GLU A 46 -14.06 9.75 -5.21
C GLU A 46 -13.39 11.12 -5.39
N GLN A 47 -13.74 12.09 -4.53
CA GLN A 47 -13.15 13.42 -4.53
C GLN A 47 -11.68 13.39 -4.10
N HIS A 48 -11.34 12.68 -3.02
CA HIS A 48 -9.96 12.52 -2.58
C HIS A 48 -9.11 11.83 -3.66
N LEU A 49 -9.63 10.77 -4.30
CA LEU A 49 -8.93 10.06 -5.37
C LEU A 49 -8.71 10.94 -6.60
N TRP A 50 -9.75 11.68 -7.01
CA TRP A 50 -9.64 12.64 -8.11
C TRP A 50 -8.60 13.73 -7.82
N GLN A 51 -8.59 14.29 -6.60
CA GLN A 51 -7.62 15.31 -6.18
C GLN A 51 -6.19 14.77 -6.20
N LEU A 52 -5.96 13.52 -5.77
CA LEU A 52 -4.66 12.88 -5.92
C LEU A 52 -4.23 12.80 -7.39
N GLY A 53 -5.15 12.45 -8.29
CA GLY A 53 -4.89 12.39 -9.74
C GLY A 53 -4.55 13.72 -10.41
N GLN A 54 -4.80 14.85 -9.74
CA GLN A 54 -4.37 16.17 -10.19
C GLN A 54 -2.91 16.48 -9.82
N VAL A 55 -2.36 15.81 -8.81
CA VAL A 55 -1.04 16.12 -8.24
C VAL A 55 -0.01 15.02 -8.55
N MET A 56 -0.48 13.78 -8.72
CA MET A 56 0.31 12.59 -8.95
C MET A 56 0.00 11.97 -10.32
N PRO A 57 0.96 11.27 -10.94
CA PRO A 57 0.70 10.52 -12.16
C PRO A 57 -0.43 9.49 -11.94
N ARG A 58 -1.49 9.54 -12.74
CA ARG A 58 -2.66 8.65 -12.64
C ARG A 58 -2.29 7.17 -12.64
N ALA A 59 -1.31 6.78 -13.46
CA ALA A 59 -0.78 5.41 -13.54
C ALA A 59 -0.13 4.90 -12.23
N THR A 60 0.18 5.78 -11.29
CA THR A 60 0.71 5.43 -9.95
C THR A 60 -0.38 5.37 -8.89
N LEU A 61 -1.61 5.72 -9.22
CA LEU A 61 -2.74 5.75 -8.29
C LEU A 61 -3.74 4.62 -8.53
N TRP A 62 -3.64 3.86 -9.63
CA TRP A 62 -4.63 2.83 -9.95
C TRP A 62 -4.07 1.75 -10.88
N PRO A 63 -4.44 0.45 -10.71
CA PRO A 63 -5.27 -0.12 -9.63
C PRO A 63 -4.49 -0.39 -8.34
N VAL A 64 -3.17 -0.28 -8.41
CA VAL A 64 -2.25 -0.35 -7.27
C VAL A 64 -1.86 1.08 -6.90
N LEU A 65 -1.94 1.41 -5.62
CA LEU A 65 -1.50 2.72 -5.13
C LEU A 65 0.01 2.70 -4.87
N HIS A 66 0.79 3.44 -5.66
CA HIS A 66 2.24 3.56 -5.55
C HIS A 66 2.61 4.85 -4.81
N LEU A 67 3.07 4.70 -3.58
CA LEU A 67 3.57 5.78 -2.72
C LEU A 67 5.10 5.85 -2.82
N ASP A 68 5.60 6.91 -3.46
CA ASP A 68 7.02 7.11 -3.74
C ASP A 68 7.58 8.36 -3.01
N VAL A 69 8.84 8.32 -2.59
CA VAL A 69 9.59 9.46 -2.00
C VAL A 69 9.56 10.68 -2.92
N ARG A 70 9.63 10.46 -4.23
CA ARG A 70 9.58 11.54 -5.23
C ARG A 70 8.23 12.25 -5.18
N HIS A 71 7.16 11.52 -4.89
CA HIS A 71 5.84 12.09 -4.61
C HIS A 71 5.77 12.66 -3.19
N ARG A 72 6.59 12.21 -2.25
CA ARG A 72 6.62 12.71 -0.87
C ARG A 72 6.90 14.20 -0.77
N LEU A 73 7.81 14.74 -1.58
CA LEU A 73 8.02 16.20 -1.62
C LEU A 73 6.75 16.97 -1.96
N ARG A 74 5.86 16.36 -2.77
CA ARG A 74 4.51 16.89 -3.06
C ARG A 74 3.51 16.54 -1.95
N LEU A 75 3.65 15.39 -1.29
CA LEU A 75 2.82 14.93 -0.15
C LEU A 75 3.12 15.63 1.17
N LYS A 76 4.22 16.38 1.29
CA LYS A 76 4.54 17.15 2.51
C LYS A 76 3.47 18.20 2.84
N SER A 77 2.59 18.56 1.90
CA SER A 77 1.34 19.22 2.25
C SER A 77 0.45 18.24 3.02
N LEU A 78 0.16 18.53 4.29
CA LEU A 78 -0.72 17.70 5.14
C LEU A 78 -2.07 17.39 4.47
N SER A 79 -2.53 18.24 3.54
CA SER A 79 -3.73 17.96 2.75
C SER A 79 -3.61 16.70 1.89
N LEU A 80 -2.46 16.47 1.26
CA LEU A 80 -2.25 15.34 0.34
C LEU A 80 -2.18 14.00 1.08
N LEU A 81 -1.57 13.97 2.27
CA LEU A 81 -1.58 12.77 3.11
C LEU A 81 -3.01 12.40 3.50
N GLY A 82 -3.83 13.36 3.93
CA GLY A 82 -5.25 13.12 4.21
C GLY A 82 -6.00 12.54 3.01
N HIS A 83 -5.73 13.02 1.79
CA HIS A 83 -6.33 12.42 0.59
C HIS A 83 -5.90 10.96 0.35
N VAL A 84 -4.65 10.60 0.66
CA VAL A 84 -4.19 9.20 0.59
C VAL A 84 -4.95 8.35 1.61
N GLU A 85 -5.00 8.77 2.87
CA GLU A 85 -5.65 8.03 3.95
C GLU A 85 -7.13 7.76 3.65
N GLU A 86 -7.85 8.77 3.15
CA GLU A 86 -9.28 8.67 2.80
C GLU A 86 -9.55 7.78 1.58
N THR A 87 -8.54 7.51 0.74
CA THR A 87 -8.68 6.68 -0.47
C THR A 87 -8.16 5.25 -0.29
N MET A 88 -7.35 4.99 0.74
CA MET A 88 -6.84 3.67 1.08
C MET A 88 -7.89 2.55 1.13
N PRO A 89 -9.12 2.78 1.64
CA PRO A 89 -10.17 1.75 1.62
C PRO A 89 -10.57 1.25 0.23
N VAL A 90 -10.25 1.96 -0.86
CA VAL A 90 -10.57 1.50 -2.22
C VAL A 90 -9.53 0.52 -2.75
N PHE A 91 -8.31 0.58 -2.22
CA PHE A 91 -7.17 -0.19 -2.73
C PHE A 91 -7.04 -1.55 -2.06
N GLY A 92 -6.99 -2.60 -2.87
CA GLY A 92 -6.62 -3.95 -2.41
C GLY A 92 -5.12 -4.15 -2.29
N HIS A 93 -4.32 -3.34 -3.00
CA HIS A 93 -2.86 -3.43 -3.04
C HIS A 93 -2.24 -2.03 -2.98
N ILE A 94 -1.31 -1.85 -2.02
CA ILE A 94 -0.48 -0.66 -1.91
C ILE A 94 0.98 -1.06 -2.07
N LEU A 95 1.70 -0.25 -2.86
CA LEU A 95 3.13 -0.34 -3.07
C LEU A 95 3.78 0.92 -2.50
N VAL A 96 4.73 0.76 -1.58
CA VAL A 96 5.43 1.86 -0.91
C VAL A 96 6.93 1.75 -1.24
N ASN A 97 7.47 2.72 -1.98
CA ASN A 97 8.90 2.77 -2.32
C ASN A 97 9.77 3.38 -1.20
N SER A 98 9.16 3.92 -0.14
CA SER A 98 9.87 4.32 1.09
C SER A 98 8.92 4.49 2.27
N CYS A 99 9.28 3.88 3.40
CA CYS A 99 8.51 3.93 4.64
C CYS A 99 8.77 5.20 5.46
N SER A 100 9.67 6.07 5.01
CA SER A 100 9.95 7.33 5.69
C SER A 100 8.68 8.20 5.66
N GLY A 101 7.97 8.31 6.79
CA GLY A 101 6.69 9.02 6.91
C GLY A 101 5.45 8.15 7.15
N LEU A 102 5.58 6.81 7.16
CA LEU A 102 4.53 5.91 7.65
C LEU A 102 4.54 5.75 9.18
N SER A 103 5.25 6.62 9.90
CA SER A 103 5.33 6.61 11.37
C SER A 103 3.96 6.76 12.05
N SER A 104 2.94 7.20 11.32
CA SER A 104 1.54 7.03 11.71
C SER A 104 0.89 5.94 10.86
N SER A 105 1.09 4.67 11.19
CA SER A 105 0.46 3.53 10.49
C SER A 105 -1.05 3.34 10.77
N HIS A 106 -1.69 4.38 11.33
CA HIS A 106 -3.14 4.47 11.52
C HIS A 106 -3.97 4.20 10.25
N PRO A 107 -3.56 4.64 9.04
CA PRO A 107 -4.40 4.52 7.85
C PRO A 107 -4.61 3.08 7.36
N LEU A 108 -3.71 2.16 7.70
CA LEU A 108 -3.86 0.75 7.33
C LEU A 108 -4.90 0.04 8.20
N VAL A 109 -5.10 0.50 9.43
CA VAL A 109 -6.04 -0.09 10.39
C VAL A 109 -7.46 0.21 9.93
N GLY A 110 -8.21 -0.83 9.56
CA GLY A 110 -9.56 -0.70 9.01
C GLY A 110 -9.62 -0.47 7.50
N SER A 111 -8.47 -0.40 6.81
CA SER A 111 -8.42 -0.35 5.34
C SER A 111 -8.72 -1.71 4.70
N ASN A 112 -9.01 -1.73 3.40
CA ASN A 112 -9.21 -2.97 2.62
C ASN A 112 -7.89 -3.50 2.01
N VAL A 113 -6.75 -2.98 2.46
CA VAL A 113 -5.44 -3.34 1.92
C VAL A 113 -5.12 -4.78 2.34
N ALA A 114 -5.20 -5.70 1.38
CA ALA A 114 -4.86 -7.10 1.56
C ALA A 114 -3.38 -7.36 1.25
N ARG A 115 -2.82 -6.62 0.29
CA ARG A 115 -1.42 -6.72 -0.12
C ARG A 115 -0.67 -5.43 0.13
N LEU A 116 0.46 -5.54 0.82
CA LEU A 116 1.39 -4.45 1.05
C LEU A 116 2.77 -4.83 0.49
N SER A 117 3.26 -4.03 -0.45
CA SER A 117 4.60 -4.20 -1.02
C SER A 117 5.48 -3.03 -0.61
N LEU A 118 6.62 -3.32 0.00
CA LEU A 118 7.61 -2.33 0.42
C LEU A 118 8.84 -2.53 -0.46
N HIS A 119 9.12 -1.58 -1.34
CA HIS A 119 10.31 -1.57 -2.19
C HIS A 119 11.26 -0.45 -1.76
N ASP A 120 12.53 -0.52 -2.16
CA ASP A 120 13.45 0.62 -2.12
C ASP A 120 13.78 1.00 -3.54
N THR A 121 14.13 2.25 -3.72
CA THR A 121 14.74 2.72 -4.96
C THR A 121 16.13 3.31 -4.73
N GLU A 122 16.55 3.61 -3.49
CA GLU A 122 17.76 4.42 -3.27
C GLU A 122 18.56 4.01 -2.02
N ASN A 123 19.90 3.96 -2.15
CA ASN A 123 20.91 3.66 -1.11
C ASN A 123 21.03 4.77 -0.04
N ASP A 124 19.92 5.20 0.56
CA ASP A 124 19.97 6.24 1.58
C ASP A 124 20.24 5.59 2.95
N ASP A 125 21.50 5.65 3.40
CA ASP A 125 22.00 5.13 4.69
C ASP A 125 21.43 5.91 5.90
N THR A 126 20.11 6.04 5.99
CA THR A 126 19.44 6.85 7.04
C THR A 126 18.77 5.96 8.09
N ASP A 127 19.15 6.17 9.35
CA ASP A 127 18.63 5.43 10.52
C ASP A 127 17.09 5.56 10.69
N ASP A 128 16.50 6.65 10.20
CA ASP A 128 15.05 6.94 10.27
C ASP A 128 14.16 5.88 9.59
N TYR A 129 14.73 5.07 8.70
CA TYR A 129 14.00 4.02 7.99
C TYR A 129 13.63 2.83 8.90
N GLU A 130 14.54 2.41 9.79
CA GLU A 130 14.30 1.26 10.68
C GLU A 130 13.07 1.50 11.57
N ASP A 131 12.93 2.71 12.10
CA ASP A 131 11.82 3.08 12.99
C ASP A 131 10.46 3.05 12.26
N GLY A 132 10.40 3.59 11.04
CA GLY A 132 9.17 3.57 10.23
C GLY A 132 8.73 2.15 9.88
N MET A 133 9.67 1.29 9.51
CA MET A 133 9.41 -0.13 9.25
C MET A 133 8.92 -0.85 10.51
N LEU A 134 9.54 -0.57 11.66
CA LEU A 134 9.16 -1.21 12.93
C LEU A 134 7.72 -0.85 13.32
N VAL A 135 7.37 0.43 13.24
CA VAL A 135 6.01 0.91 13.50
C VAL A 135 5.00 0.26 12.56
N LEU A 136 5.34 0.15 11.27
CA LEU A 136 4.49 -0.51 10.27
C LEU A 136 4.26 -1.99 10.61
N LEU A 137 5.33 -2.74 10.89
CA LEU A 137 5.25 -4.16 11.24
C LEU A 137 4.47 -4.38 12.55
N GLN A 138 4.66 -3.51 13.55
CA GLN A 138 3.89 -3.55 14.80
C GLN A 138 2.40 -3.29 14.60
N THR A 139 2.00 -2.61 13.52
CA THR A 139 0.59 -2.40 13.20
C THR A 139 -0.03 -3.50 12.37
N LEU A 140 0.74 -4.32 11.66
CA LEU A 140 0.19 -5.40 10.83
C LEU A 140 -0.84 -6.29 11.53
N PRO A 141 -0.69 -6.69 12.82
CA PRO A 141 -1.71 -7.48 13.53
C PRO A 141 -3.08 -6.81 13.62
N ARG A 142 -3.17 -5.50 13.39
CA ARG A 142 -4.39 -4.68 13.43
C ARG A 142 -4.90 -4.32 12.03
N THR A 143 -4.30 -4.88 10.98
CA THR A 143 -4.66 -4.60 9.58
C THR A 143 -5.29 -5.83 8.92
N ASN A 144 -5.79 -5.64 7.70
CA ASN A 144 -6.27 -6.72 6.83
C ASN A 144 -5.18 -7.26 5.89
N VAL A 145 -3.91 -6.86 6.08
CA VAL A 145 -2.80 -7.28 5.23
C VAL A 145 -2.54 -8.77 5.43
N ASN A 146 -2.76 -9.54 4.36
CA ASN A 146 -2.48 -10.98 4.31
C ASN A 146 -1.27 -11.32 3.44
N THR A 147 -0.80 -10.39 2.62
CA THR A 147 0.37 -10.55 1.76
C THR A 147 1.32 -9.39 2.02
N LEU A 148 2.50 -9.70 2.56
CA LEU A 148 3.57 -8.75 2.79
C LEU A 148 4.74 -9.07 1.86
N ASP A 149 5.10 -8.10 1.02
CA ASP A 149 6.21 -8.21 0.09
C ASP A 149 7.33 -7.27 0.56
N LEU A 150 8.45 -7.86 0.99
CA LEU A 150 9.66 -7.18 1.45
C LEU A 150 10.83 -7.43 0.48
N SER A 151 10.53 -7.75 -0.78
CA SER A 151 11.54 -7.92 -1.82
C SER A 151 12.44 -6.69 -1.90
N ASP A 152 13.74 -6.91 -2.09
CA ASP A 152 14.76 -5.85 -2.14
C ASP A 152 14.92 -5.06 -0.82
N ARG A 153 14.19 -5.40 0.26
CA ARG A 153 14.23 -4.68 1.56
C ARG A 153 14.71 -5.46 2.74
N PHE A 154 14.71 -6.78 2.65
CA PHE A 154 15.13 -7.58 3.79
C PHE A 154 16.58 -7.33 4.20
N MET A 155 17.41 -6.80 3.28
CA MET A 155 18.79 -6.42 3.56
C MET A 155 18.96 -5.42 4.70
N MET A 156 18.03 -4.46 4.83
CA MET A 156 18.06 -3.47 5.91
C MET A 156 17.52 -4.01 7.23
N ILE A 157 16.95 -5.22 7.23
CA ILE A 157 16.47 -5.90 8.43
C ILE A 157 17.65 -6.64 9.08
N THR A 158 18.71 -5.90 9.43
CA THR A 158 19.87 -6.45 10.15
C THR A 158 19.50 -6.94 11.54
N ASN A 159 18.37 -6.48 12.08
CA ASN A 159 17.85 -6.80 13.40
C ASN A 159 16.51 -7.54 13.34
N LEU A 160 16.46 -8.71 12.71
CA LEU A 160 15.29 -9.59 12.78
C LEU A 160 14.83 -9.85 14.23
N SER A 161 15.74 -9.78 15.20
CA SER A 161 15.42 -9.81 16.63
C SER A 161 14.40 -8.74 17.07
N LYS A 162 14.43 -7.55 16.47
CA LYS A 162 13.46 -6.46 16.74
C LYS A 162 12.11 -6.72 16.08
N PHE A 163 12.12 -7.28 14.87
CA PHE A 163 10.92 -7.41 14.03
C PHE A 163 10.20 -8.75 14.18
N GLY A 164 10.93 -9.80 14.55
CA GLY A 164 10.44 -11.17 14.68
C GLY A 164 9.20 -11.29 15.56
N PRO A 165 9.16 -10.65 16.75
CA PRO A 165 7.95 -10.66 17.58
C PRO A 165 6.73 -10.01 16.90
N ALA A 166 6.91 -8.91 16.17
CA ALA A 166 5.82 -8.23 15.46
C ALA A 166 5.30 -9.08 14.29
N LEU A 167 6.21 -9.69 13.53
CA LEU A 167 5.85 -10.59 12.45
C LEU A 167 5.13 -11.84 12.99
N ALA A 168 5.67 -12.50 14.02
CA ALA A 168 5.05 -13.66 14.66
C ALA A 168 3.67 -13.36 15.28
N GLY A 169 3.45 -12.13 15.75
CA GLY A 169 2.18 -11.66 16.29
C GLY A 169 1.12 -11.35 15.23
N THR A 170 1.45 -11.39 13.94
CA THR A 170 0.53 -11.02 12.87
C THR A 170 -0.38 -12.19 12.51
N HIS A 171 -1.59 -12.22 13.04
CA HIS A 171 -2.52 -13.35 12.83
C HIS A 171 -3.13 -13.39 11.42
N GLY A 172 -3.15 -12.30 10.66
CA GLY A 172 -3.74 -12.26 9.32
C GLY A 172 -2.77 -12.60 8.17
N LEU A 173 -1.46 -12.66 8.43
CA LEU A 173 -0.47 -12.77 7.36
C LEU A 173 -0.35 -14.21 6.83
N GLU A 174 -0.65 -14.40 5.55
CA GLU A 174 -0.64 -15.69 4.87
C GLU A 174 0.56 -15.85 3.93
N THR A 175 1.00 -14.75 3.31
CA THR A 175 2.07 -14.74 2.31
C THR A 175 3.16 -13.75 2.69
N LEU A 176 4.40 -14.23 2.74
CA LEU A 176 5.60 -13.42 2.89
C LEU A 176 6.49 -13.59 1.66
N VAL A 177 6.84 -12.48 1.00
CA VAL A 177 7.70 -12.46 -0.18
C VAL A 177 9.02 -11.77 0.16
N LEU A 178 10.12 -12.48 -0.04
CA LEU A 178 11.50 -12.08 0.22
C LEU A 178 12.37 -12.36 -1.01
N LYS A 179 12.20 -11.60 -2.09
CA LYS A 179 13.05 -11.72 -3.28
C LYS A 179 14.26 -10.79 -3.20
N SER A 180 15.35 -11.19 -3.85
CA SER A 180 16.58 -10.40 -3.94
C SER A 180 17.05 -9.91 -2.58
N SER A 181 17.05 -10.84 -1.62
CA SER A 181 17.52 -10.59 -0.26
C SER A 181 18.86 -11.30 -0.05
N HIS A 182 19.88 -10.60 0.45
CA HIS A 182 21.10 -11.28 0.90
C HIS A 182 20.94 -11.74 2.36
N LEU A 183 20.12 -12.77 2.57
CA LEU A 183 19.96 -13.33 3.90
C LEU A 183 21.30 -13.88 4.41
N THR A 184 21.80 -13.34 5.52
CA THR A 184 22.92 -13.98 6.24
C THR A 184 22.45 -15.32 6.82
N GLU A 185 23.39 -16.21 7.14
CA GLU A 185 23.06 -17.49 7.79
C GLU A 185 22.33 -17.26 9.12
N ALA A 186 22.78 -16.30 9.94
CA ALA A 186 22.14 -15.93 11.19
C ALA A 186 20.70 -15.43 10.97
N CYS A 187 20.49 -14.52 10.02
CA CYS A 187 19.15 -14.03 9.68
C CYS A 187 18.23 -15.16 9.17
N THR A 188 18.77 -16.11 8.42
CA THR A 188 18.01 -17.26 7.90
C THR A 188 17.53 -18.15 9.05
N ILE A 189 18.38 -18.40 10.05
CA ILE A 189 18.03 -19.18 11.24
C ILE A 189 16.94 -18.47 12.04
N ASP A 190 17.10 -17.18 12.31
CA ASP A 190 16.13 -16.39 13.06
C ASP A 190 14.78 -16.34 12.34
N LEU A 191 14.79 -16.08 11.03
CA LEU A 191 13.59 -16.10 10.20
C LEU A 191 12.92 -17.48 10.28
N ALA A 192 13.67 -18.58 10.13
CA ALA A 192 13.10 -19.92 10.22
C ALA A 192 12.43 -20.18 11.58
N GLN A 193 12.98 -19.66 12.69
CA GLN A 193 12.36 -19.77 14.01
C GLN A 193 11.07 -18.96 14.12
N ILE A 194 11.07 -17.72 13.61
CA ILE A 194 9.89 -16.84 13.57
C ILE A 194 8.78 -17.50 12.76
N LEU A 195 9.10 -18.01 11.57
CA LEU A 195 8.14 -18.66 10.68
C LEU A 195 7.57 -19.95 11.30
N LYS A 196 8.40 -20.71 12.03
CA LYS A 196 7.94 -21.91 12.75
C LYS A 196 6.92 -21.58 13.85
N ALA A 197 6.99 -20.39 14.44
CA ALA A 197 6.04 -19.91 15.44
C ALA A 197 4.80 -19.24 14.82
N HIS A 198 4.82 -18.93 13.52
CA HIS A 198 3.74 -18.19 12.86
C HIS A 198 2.57 -19.12 12.52
N LEU A 199 1.38 -18.81 13.03
CA LEU A 199 0.22 -19.71 12.95
C LEU A 199 -0.49 -19.70 11.59
N THR A 200 -0.43 -18.60 10.87
CA THR A 200 -1.23 -18.38 9.65
C THR A 200 -0.44 -18.28 8.36
N LEU A 201 0.89 -18.20 8.44
CA LEU A 201 1.72 -18.08 7.25
C LEU A 201 1.77 -19.42 6.51
N ARG A 202 1.43 -19.41 5.22
CA ARG A 202 1.33 -20.61 4.37
C ARG A 202 2.22 -20.53 3.15
N HIS A 203 2.54 -19.31 2.71
CA HIS A 203 3.31 -19.07 1.51
C HIS A 203 4.54 -18.25 1.85
N LEU A 204 5.71 -18.83 1.60
CA LEU A 204 6.99 -18.15 1.69
C LEU A 204 7.63 -18.18 0.31
N HIS A 205 7.87 -17.00 -0.26
CA HIS A 205 8.57 -16.85 -1.53
C HIS A 205 9.96 -16.27 -1.26
N VAL A 206 10.99 -17.11 -1.31
CA VAL A 206 12.38 -16.66 -1.20
C VAL A 206 13.04 -16.81 -2.56
N LEU A 207 13.63 -15.73 -3.06
CA LEU A 207 14.53 -15.76 -4.21
C LEU A 207 15.87 -15.17 -3.76
N LEU A 208 16.89 -16.02 -3.64
CA LEU A 208 18.24 -15.60 -3.31
C LEU A 208 18.96 -15.26 -4.62
N GLU A 209 19.59 -14.08 -4.68
CA GLU A 209 20.50 -13.79 -5.77
C GLU A 209 21.76 -14.63 -5.60
N GLY A 210 22.16 -15.32 -6.67
CA GLY A 210 23.38 -16.11 -6.69
C GLY A 210 24.59 -15.22 -6.51
N SER A 211 25.33 -15.45 -5.42
CA SER A 211 26.64 -14.86 -5.13
C SER A 211 27.67 -15.08 -6.23
#